data_AF-A0A089J8H8-F1
#
_entry.id   AF-A0A089J8H8-F1
#
_cell.length_a   1.000
_cell.length_b   1.000
_cell.length_c   1.000
_cell.angle_alpha   90.00
_cell.angle_beta   90.00
_cell.angle_gamma   90.00
#
_symmetry.space_group_name_H-M   'P 1'
#
loop_
_entity.id
_entity.type
_entity.pdbx_description
1 polymer ?
#
loop_
_entity_poly.entity_id
_entity_poly.type
_entity_poly.pdbx_seq_one_letter_code
_entity_poly.pdbx_strand_id
1 'polypeptide(L)' 'MEMETVKLSAIVMRWYPDMMPFLKQNELNSVIVLRDGLSILEPADAMDIIHYSICEHQNSAYLQ' A
#
# COMPACT_ATOMS: atom_id res chain seq x y z
N MET A 1 11.75 -11.41 -14.20
CA MET A 1 10.58 -10.87 -13.47
C MET A 1 10.88 -9.41 -13.25
N GLU A 2 10.01 -8.52 -13.72
CA GLU A 2 10.22 -7.07 -13.66
C GLU A 2 9.56 -6.55 -12.39
N MET A 3 10.36 -6.31 -11.35
CA MET A 3 9.85 -5.80 -10.08
C MET A 3 9.62 -4.30 -10.18
N GLU A 4 8.45 -3.84 -9.77
CA GLU A 4 8.11 -2.41 -9.70
C GLU A 4 8.02 -1.98 -8.25
N THR A 5 8.72 -0.90 -7.91
CA THR A 5 8.66 -0.31 -6.57
C THR A 5 7.78 0.93 -6.60
N VAL A 6 6.68 0.89 -5.86
CA VAL A 6 5.70 1.98 -5.78
C VAL A 6 5.44 2.39 -4.33
N LYS A 7 4.87 3.58 -4.14
CA LYS A 7 4.35 3.97 -2.82
C LYS A 7 2.96 3.39 -2.59
N LEU A 8 2.59 3.15 -1.34
CA LEU A 8 1.23 2.76 -0.99
C LEU A 8 0.19 3.75 -1.51
N SER A 9 0.50 5.05 -1.45
CA SER A 9 -0.34 6.10 -2.06
C SER A 9 -0.66 5.88 -3.53
N ALA A 10 0.25 5.31 -4.32
CA ALA A 10 -0.02 5.01 -5.73
C ALA A 10 -1.04 3.88 -5.90
N ILE A 11 -0.98 2.87 -5.03
CA ILE A 11 -1.93 1.75 -4.99
C ILE A 11 -3.31 2.26 -4.56
N VAL A 12 -3.37 3.02 -3.45
CA VAL A 12 -4.60 3.58 -2.91
C VAL A 12 -5.26 4.52 -3.91
N MET A 13 -4.50 5.43 -4.52
CA MET A 13 -5.04 6.38 -5.51
C MET A 13 -5.63 5.68 -6.74
N ARG A 14 -5.09 4.53 -7.14
CA ARG A 14 -5.56 3.76 -8.30
C ARG A 14 -6.83 2.98 -8.02
N TRP A 15 -6.91 2.31 -6.87
CA TRP A 15 -7.97 1.33 -6.58
C TRP A 15 -9.01 1.82 -5.59
N TYR A 16 -8.59 2.60 -4.59
CA TYR A 16 -9.42 3.03 -3.47
C TYR A 16 -9.13 4.50 -3.09
N PRO A 17 -9.29 5.46 -4.02
CA PRO A 17 -8.92 6.86 -3.79
C PRO A 17 -9.67 7.47 -2.60
N ASP A 18 -10.88 7.00 -2.33
CA ASP A 18 -11.70 7.43 -1.19
C ASP A 18 -11.05 7.10 0.16
N MET A 19 -10.09 6.17 0.23
CA MET A 19 -9.34 5.86 1.45
C MET A 19 -8.22 6.88 1.73
N MET A 20 -7.77 7.65 0.74
CA MET A 20 -6.65 8.61 0.88
C MET A 20 -6.78 9.54 2.10
N PRO A 21 -7.94 10.15 2.40
CA PRO A 21 -8.08 11.06 3.54
C PRO A 21 -8.01 10.37 4.91
N PHE A 22 -8.18 9.05 4.96
CA PHE A 22 -8.25 8.27 6.20
C PHE A 22 -6.92 7.62 6.57
N LEU A 23 -5.95 7.61 5.66
CA LEU A 23 -4.63 7.04 5.87
C LEU A 23 -3.63 8.11 6.33
N LYS A 24 -2.70 7.71 7.20
CA LYS A 24 -1.65 8.60 7.67
C LYS A 24 -0.59 8.79 6.61
N GLN A 25 0.08 9.95 6.64
CA GLN A 25 1.12 10.27 5.66
C GLN A 25 2.31 9.28 5.70
N ASN A 26 2.63 8.69 6.85
CA ASN A 26 3.66 7.66 6.96
C ASN A 26 3.23 6.35 6.30
N GLU A 27 1.99 5.90 6.53
CA GLU A 27 1.41 4.72 5.88
C GLU A 27 1.39 4.90 4.35
N LEU A 28 0.94 6.06 3.85
CA LEU A 28 0.90 6.38 2.42
C LEU A 28 2.29 6.44 1.75
N ASN A 29 3.34 6.68 2.53
CA ASN A 29 4.73 6.72 2.07
C ASN A 29 5.43 5.35 2.12
N SER A 30 4.74 4.29 2.56
CA SER A 30 5.28 2.93 2.55
C SER A 30 5.72 2.52 1.15
N VAL A 31 6.88 1.89 1.07
CA VAL A 31 7.44 1.37 -0.18
C VAL A 31 6.98 -0.06 -0.37
N ILE A 32 6.30 -0.32 -1.49
CA ILE A 32 5.75 -1.62 -1.86
C ILE A 32 6.46 -2.12 -3.10
N VAL A 33 6.92 -3.37 -3.08
CA VAL A 33 7.54 -4.03 -4.23
C VAL A 33 6.51 -4.98 -4.85
N LEU A 34 6.07 -4.66 -6.06
CA LEU A 34 5.14 -5.47 -6.85
C LEU A 34 5.94 -6.35 -7.82
N ARG A 35 5.58 -7.63 -7.91
CA ARG A 35 6.29 -8.60 -8.77
C ARG A 35 6.06 -8.36 -10.26
N ASP A 36 4.84 -7.99 -10.60
CA ASP A 36 4.36 -7.88 -11.98
C ASP A 36 3.86 -6.46 -12.32
N GLY A 37 4.07 -5.53 -11.38
CA GLY A 37 3.76 -4.12 -11.52
C GLY A 37 2.34 -3.71 -11.13
N LEU A 38 2.12 -2.40 -11.03
CA LEU A 38 0.85 -1.79 -10.63
C LEU A 38 -0.23 -1.92 -11.70
N SER A 39 0.17 -2.10 -12.97
CA SER A 39 -0.76 -2.16 -14.09
C SER A 39 -1.68 -3.38 -14.07
N ILE A 40 -1.21 -4.50 -13.52
CA ILE A 40 -1.96 -5.77 -13.49
C ILE A 40 -2.42 -6.17 -12.09
N LEU A 41 -2.12 -5.36 -11.08
CA LEU A 41 -2.57 -5.58 -9.71
C LEU A 41 -4.09 -5.59 -9.67
N GLU A 42 -4.72 -6.61 -9.09
CA GLU A 42 -6.18 -6.65 -8.98
C GLU A 42 -6.67 -5.86 -7.75
N PRO A 43 -7.93 -5.38 -7.74
CA PRO A 43 -8.48 -4.65 -6.59
C PRO A 43 -8.37 -5.45 -5.27
N ALA A 44 -8.66 -6.76 -5.31
CA ALA A 44 -8.60 -7.62 -4.13
C ALA A 44 -7.18 -7.66 -3.55
N ASP A 45 -6.17 -7.91 -4.40
CA ASP A 45 -4.76 -7.90 -3.99
C ASP A 45 -4.32 -6.51 -3.48
N ALA A 46 -4.79 -5.44 -4.12
CA ALA A 46 -4.52 -4.08 -3.69
C ALA A 46 -5.04 -3.83 -2.27
N MET A 47 -6.24 -4.31 -1.93
CA MET A 47 -6.81 -4.20 -0.59
C MET A 47 -5.98 -4.95 0.45
N ASP A 48 -5.53 -6.17 0.13
CA ASP A 48 -4.68 -6.97 1.02
C ASP A 48 -3.34 -6.27 1.30
N ILE A 49 -2.72 -5.68 0.27
CA ILE A 49 -1.49 -4.88 0.41
C ILE A 49 -1.73 -3.67 1.31
N ILE A 50 -2.85 -2.95 1.12
CA ILE A 50 -3.21 -1.79 1.92
C ILE A 50 -3.37 -2.17 3.39
N HIS A 51 -4.15 -3.20 3.69
CA HIS A 51 -4.34 -3.68 5.05
C HIS A 51 -3.02 -4.12 5.69
N TYR A 52 -2.22 -4.91 4.98
CA TYR A 52 -0.93 -5.36 5.49
C TYR A 52 0.00 -4.19 5.80
N SER A 53 0.12 -3.23 4.88
CA SER A 53 0.99 -2.07 5.03
C SER A 53 0.58 -1.19 6.21
N ILE A 54 -0.72 -0.99 6.44
CA ILE A 54 -1.24 -0.24 7.60
C ILE A 54 -0.95 -0.99 8.91
N CYS A 55 -1.25 -2.29 8.95
CA CYS A 55 -1.04 -3.12 10.14
C CYS A 55 0.44 -3.17 10.56
N GLU A 56 1.38 -3.28 9.62
CA GLU A 56 2.82 -3.26 9.91
C GLU A 56 3.26 -1.96 10.57
N HIS A 57 2.77 -0.81 10.10
CA HIS A 57 3.09 0.49 10.70
C HIS A 57 2.48 0.65 12.10
N GLN A 58 1.30 0.10 12.33
CA GLN A 58 0.66 0.13 13.64
C GLN A 58 1.36 -0.81 14.63
N ASN A 59 1.67 -2.04 14.23
CA ASN A 59 2.42 -3.00 15.05
C ASN A 59 3.81 -2.46 15.42
N SER A 60 4.52 -1.84 14.47
CA SER A 60 5.81 -1.22 14.75
C SER A 60 5.70 -0.06 15.75
N ALA A 61 4.59 0.68 15.77
CA ALA A 61 4.37 1.77 16.72
C ALA A 61 4.05 1.28 18.15
N TYR A 62 3.49 0.07 18.31
CA TYR A 62 3.23 -0.54 19.62
C TYR A 62 4.46 -1.25 20.23
N LEU A 63 5.51 -1.49 19.44
CA LEU A 63 6.72 -2.19 19.86
C LEU A 63 7.89 -1.24 20.24
N GLN A 64 7.64 0.07 20.36
CA GLN A 64 8.61 1.08 20.81
C GLN A 64 8.31 1.56 22.23
#